data_AF-A0AAF0MI95-F1
#
_entry.id   AF-A0AAF0MI95-F1
#
_cell.length_a   1.000
_cell.length_b   1.000
_cell.length_c   1.000
_cell.angle_alpha   90.00
_cell.angle_beta   90.00
_cell.angle_gamma   90.00
#
_symmetry.space_group_name_H-M   'P 1'
#
loop_
_entity.id
_entity.type
_entity.pdbx_description
1 polymer ?
#
loop_
_entity_poly.entity_id
_entity_poly.type
_entity_poly.pdbx_seq_one_letter_code
_entity_poly.pdbx_strand_id
1 'polypeptide(L)'
;MATTTAPTRVRKKDNGTPGNGGEFDRDTRTDATISLSAPRAGGNTAEEADARRAALRGSGFVPAIAGGLVTGAEKNSETWWNTAAVRAEYSGDDRAGYAQLPEDFSARNKENGYRGNRRLSRRKYTAPGGVEVTMPSVNTIKAFARVNDYETVDIPISATTPNGDVQGWVRVTKNGPGQWTVSGLGMDPKVNSYVSETVNALLEARTVSGAFAGIDDIRQSRVDRFSKIGVAMTSVEGAPMVLSAVGYNAASKMLAMKLGSRITGYEATREEFDQLRTNSKPGAVFQRLFKSKKEGVSLAECPKCNRYSGNLDEHRCPPQHKAATRKQTKPRRTLAGLLR
;
A
#
# COMPACT_ATOMS: atom_id res chain seq x y z
N MET A 1 25.12 17.49 20.24
CA MET A 1 25.11 16.43 19.21
C MET A 1 25.34 15.11 19.92
N ALA A 2 24.29 14.30 20.07
CA ALA A 2 24.35 13.04 20.80
C ALA A 2 24.24 11.88 19.80
N THR A 3 25.37 11.25 19.51
CA THR A 3 25.46 10.00 18.75
C THR A 3 24.82 8.90 19.60
N THR A 4 23.65 8.44 19.20
CA THR A 4 22.96 7.32 19.87
C THR A 4 23.55 6.03 19.32
N THR A 5 24.57 5.51 20.00
CA THR A 5 25.17 4.21 19.69
C THR A 5 24.20 3.10 20.09
N ALA A 6 23.71 2.34 19.10
CA ALA A 6 22.86 1.19 19.34
C ALA A 6 23.59 0.11 20.16
N PRO A 7 22.91 -0.63 21.06
CA PRO A 7 23.55 -1.64 21.90
C PRO A 7 24.01 -2.84 21.05
N THR A 8 25.29 -3.16 21.14
CA THR A 8 25.93 -4.32 20.51
C THR A 8 25.40 -5.60 21.15
N ARG A 9 24.80 -6.49 20.35
CA ARG A 9 24.36 -7.81 20.82
C ARG A 9 25.50 -8.82 20.67
N VAL A 10 25.68 -9.64 21.71
CA VAL A 10 26.73 -10.65 21.83
C VAL A 10 26.12 -12.01 21.44
N ARG A 11 26.72 -12.74 20.47
CA ARG A 11 26.32 -14.11 20.08
C ARG A 11 27.54 -15.03 19.93
N LYS A 12 27.30 -16.33 20.11
CA LYS A 12 28.32 -17.39 20.15
C LYS A 12 28.95 -17.57 18.76
N LYS A 13 30.28 -17.60 18.69
CA LYS A 13 31.04 -17.76 17.46
C LYS A 13 30.87 -19.19 16.92
N ASP A 14 30.64 -19.34 15.62
CA ASP A 14 30.66 -20.63 14.93
C ASP A 14 31.92 -20.69 14.06
N ASN A 15 33.00 -21.22 14.63
CA ASN A 15 34.31 -21.28 13.98
C ASN A 15 34.53 -22.56 13.16
N GLY A 16 33.49 -23.38 12.95
CA GLY A 16 33.60 -24.58 12.11
C GLY A 16 34.46 -25.72 12.68
N THR A 17 34.91 -25.63 13.93
CA THR A 17 35.62 -26.72 14.63
C THR A 17 34.73 -27.30 15.72
N PRO A 18 34.40 -28.61 15.72
CA PRO A 18 33.64 -29.22 16.80
C PRO A 18 34.54 -29.31 18.04
N GLY A 19 34.19 -28.61 19.13
CA GLY A 19 34.73 -28.94 20.45
C GLY A 19 35.27 -27.83 21.34
N ASN A 20 35.22 -26.53 20.99
CA ASN A 20 35.65 -25.47 21.91
C ASN A 20 34.48 -24.64 22.46
N GLY A 21 34.38 -24.61 23.80
CA GLY A 21 33.34 -23.92 24.54
C GLY A 21 33.52 -22.40 24.56
N GLY A 22 32.38 -21.70 24.51
CA GLY A 22 32.15 -20.54 25.37
C GLY A 22 32.66 -19.15 24.97
N GLU A 23 33.20 -18.92 23.77
CA GLU A 23 33.66 -17.58 23.39
C GLU A 23 32.62 -16.83 22.54
N PHE A 24 32.18 -15.67 23.02
CA PHE A 24 31.31 -14.74 22.29
C PHE A 24 32.13 -13.57 21.78
N ASP A 25 32.07 -13.29 20.48
CA ASP A 25 32.89 -12.24 19.83
C ASP A 25 31.98 -11.15 19.22
N ARG A 26 32.53 -9.96 18.96
CA ARG A 26 31.77 -8.83 18.41
C ARG A 26 31.46 -9.06 16.92
N ASP A 27 30.19 -8.93 16.54
CA ASP A 27 29.78 -8.97 15.14
C ASP A 27 30.31 -7.72 14.40
N THR A 28 31.27 -7.91 13.51
CA THR A 28 31.93 -6.87 12.74
C THR A 28 31.40 -6.75 11.32
N ARG A 29 30.32 -7.46 10.96
CA ARG A 29 29.75 -7.35 9.62
C ARG A 29 29.06 -6.01 9.46
N THR A 30 29.52 -5.22 8.50
CA THR A 30 28.87 -3.97 8.10
C THR A 30 27.52 -4.24 7.42
N ASP A 31 26.57 -3.33 7.62
CA ASP A 31 25.31 -3.32 6.87
C ASP A 31 25.58 -3.50 5.37
N ALA A 32 24.73 -4.29 4.70
CA ALA A 32 24.83 -4.47 3.25
C ALA A 32 24.72 -3.10 2.57
N THR A 33 25.84 -2.61 2.03
CA THR A 33 26.00 -1.31 1.36
C THR A 33 25.37 -1.24 -0.03
N ILE A 34 24.68 -2.30 -0.45
CA ILE A 34 24.06 -2.37 -1.78
C ILE A 34 22.70 -1.67 -1.73
N SER A 35 22.64 -0.46 -2.29
CA SER A 35 21.38 0.20 -2.61
C SER A 35 20.71 -0.55 -3.77
N LEU A 36 19.69 -1.35 -3.47
CA LEU A 36 18.82 -2.02 -4.45
C LEU A 36 17.65 -1.11 -4.88
N SER A 37 17.92 0.19 -5.02
CA SER A 37 16.96 1.10 -5.65
C SER A 37 16.73 0.65 -7.09
N ALA A 38 15.46 0.54 -7.49
CA ALA A 38 15.08 -0.03 -8.77
C ALA A 38 15.79 0.67 -9.96
N PRO A 39 16.39 -0.07 -10.91
CA PRO A 39 16.65 0.51 -12.22
C PRO A 39 15.30 0.86 -12.85
N ARG A 40 15.20 2.10 -13.36
CA ARG A 40 14.06 2.53 -14.18
C ARG A 40 14.02 1.70 -15.47
N ALA A 41 12.81 1.25 -15.82
CA ALA A 41 12.38 0.83 -17.15
C ALA A 41 13.42 0.03 -17.98
N GLY A 42 13.62 -1.21 -17.60
CA GLY A 42 14.37 -2.22 -18.35
C GLY A 42 14.34 -3.50 -17.53
N GLY A 43 13.82 -4.59 -18.09
CA GLY A 43 13.53 -5.81 -17.33
C GLY A 43 14.73 -6.32 -16.54
N ASN A 44 14.50 -6.70 -15.29
CA ASN A 44 15.56 -7.21 -14.42
C ASN A 44 16.22 -8.43 -15.07
N THR A 45 17.54 -8.37 -15.27
CA THR A 45 18.32 -9.45 -15.88
C THR A 45 18.39 -10.66 -14.92
N ALA A 46 18.75 -11.84 -15.44
CA ALA A 46 18.99 -13.02 -14.61
C ALA A 46 20.03 -12.75 -13.49
N GLU A 47 21.01 -11.90 -13.79
CA GLU A 47 22.05 -11.44 -12.87
C GLU A 47 21.48 -10.61 -11.71
N GLU A 48 20.53 -9.70 -11.96
CA GLU A 48 19.85 -8.97 -10.88
C GLU A 48 19.00 -9.89 -9.99
N ALA A 49 18.40 -10.92 -10.58
CA ALA A 49 17.69 -11.94 -9.81
C ALA A 49 18.66 -12.76 -8.94
N ASP A 50 19.86 -13.07 -9.44
CA ASP A 50 20.90 -13.79 -8.71
C ASP A 50 21.54 -12.95 -7.60
N ALA A 51 21.85 -11.68 -7.85
CA ALA A 51 22.34 -10.72 -6.85
C ALA A 51 21.32 -10.54 -5.72
N ARG A 52 20.02 -10.47 -6.06
CA ARG A 52 18.96 -10.43 -5.06
C ARG A 52 18.84 -11.74 -4.28
N ARG A 53 18.99 -12.90 -4.92
CA ARG A 53 19.06 -14.19 -4.21
C ARG A 53 20.23 -14.23 -3.23
N ALA A 54 21.38 -13.65 -3.60
CA ALA A 54 22.52 -13.52 -2.69
C ALA A 54 22.21 -12.59 -1.51
N ALA A 55 21.55 -11.45 -1.75
CA ALA A 55 21.12 -10.53 -0.69
C ALA A 55 20.09 -11.18 0.27
N LEU A 56 19.15 -11.97 -0.26
CA LEU A 56 18.18 -12.73 0.54
C LEU A 56 18.85 -13.79 1.43
N ARG A 57 19.96 -14.40 0.97
CA ARG A 57 20.78 -15.32 1.78
C ARG A 57 21.51 -14.60 2.93
N GLY A 58 21.73 -13.29 2.84
CA GLY A 58 22.43 -12.47 3.82
C GLY A 58 21.64 -12.10 5.10
N SER A 59 20.43 -12.65 5.31
CA SER A 59 19.57 -12.44 6.50
C SER A 59 19.09 -11.00 6.76
N GLY A 60 19.30 -10.08 5.81
CA GLY A 60 18.84 -8.70 5.88
C GLY A 60 17.39 -8.48 5.42
N PHE A 61 16.91 -7.23 5.57
CA PHE A 61 15.68 -6.79 4.91
C PHE A 61 15.95 -6.53 3.44
N VAL A 62 15.09 -7.07 2.57
CA VAL A 62 15.14 -6.87 1.13
C VAL A 62 13.80 -6.28 0.67
N PRO A 63 13.77 -5.02 0.19
CA PRO A 63 12.54 -4.38 -0.24
C PRO A 63 11.97 -5.07 -1.48
N ALA A 64 10.65 -5.14 -1.61
CA ALA A 64 10.01 -5.62 -2.84
C ALA A 64 10.44 -4.78 -4.05
N ILE A 65 10.56 -5.43 -5.21
CA ILE A 65 10.87 -4.80 -6.48
C ILE A 65 9.81 -5.15 -7.50
N ALA A 66 9.45 -4.19 -8.36
CA ALA A 66 8.65 -4.47 -9.53
C ALA A 66 9.53 -4.41 -10.78
N GLY A 67 9.16 -5.16 -11.81
CA GLY A 67 9.84 -5.14 -13.10
C GLY A 67 8.88 -5.53 -14.22
N GLY A 68 9.35 -5.51 -15.46
CA GLY A 68 8.55 -5.92 -16.62
C GLY A 68 8.03 -7.36 -16.51
N LEU A 69 7.06 -7.69 -17.36
CA LEU A 69 6.56 -9.06 -17.52
C LEU A 69 7.68 -9.95 -18.07
N VAL A 70 7.83 -11.14 -17.48
CA VAL A 70 8.75 -12.15 -18.01
C VAL A 70 8.04 -12.87 -19.17
N THR A 71 8.68 -12.89 -20.34
CA THR A 71 8.13 -13.54 -21.54
C THR A 71 7.69 -14.98 -21.24
N GLY A 72 6.45 -15.31 -21.58
CA GLY A 72 5.88 -16.64 -21.35
C GLY A 72 5.39 -16.91 -19.91
N ALA A 73 5.66 -16.05 -18.92
CA ALA A 73 5.18 -16.23 -17.55
C ALA A 73 3.65 -16.14 -17.43
N GLU A 74 2.99 -15.41 -18.32
CA GLU A 74 1.53 -15.39 -18.41
C GLU A 74 0.95 -16.81 -18.67
N LYS A 75 1.60 -17.58 -19.54
CA LYS A 75 1.20 -18.95 -19.90
C LYS A 75 1.71 -20.00 -18.91
N ASN A 76 2.89 -19.78 -18.32
CA ASN A 76 3.49 -20.70 -17.35
C ASN A 76 3.24 -20.25 -15.90
N SER A 77 2.38 -20.98 -15.20
CA SER A 77 2.05 -20.71 -13.80
C SER A 77 3.25 -20.79 -12.86
N GLU A 78 4.20 -21.69 -13.13
CA GLU A 78 5.39 -21.85 -12.30
C GLU A 78 6.31 -20.64 -12.44
N THR A 79 6.62 -20.25 -13.68
CA THR A 79 7.45 -19.07 -13.96
C THR A 79 6.88 -17.83 -13.30
N TRP A 80 5.57 -17.61 -13.39
CA TRP A 80 4.93 -16.44 -12.78
C TRP A 80 5.07 -16.40 -11.26
N TRP A 81 4.82 -17.53 -10.57
CA TRP A 81 4.93 -17.61 -9.13
C TRP A 81 6.38 -17.52 -8.66
N ASN A 82 7.33 -18.13 -9.39
CA ASN A 82 8.76 -18.03 -9.10
C ASN A 82 9.26 -16.58 -9.27
N THR A 83 8.86 -15.90 -10.36
CA THR A 83 9.17 -14.47 -10.57
C THR A 83 8.55 -13.61 -9.48
N ALA A 84 7.30 -13.87 -9.09
CA ALA A 84 6.67 -13.16 -7.98
C ALA A 84 7.44 -13.38 -6.68
N ALA A 85 7.79 -14.62 -6.32
CA ALA A 85 8.53 -14.93 -5.10
C ALA A 85 9.88 -14.18 -5.03
N VAL A 86 10.63 -14.13 -6.14
CA VAL A 86 11.90 -13.38 -6.20
C VAL A 86 11.68 -11.87 -5.99
N ARG A 87 10.56 -11.34 -6.47
CA ARG A 87 10.21 -9.91 -6.39
C ARG A 87 9.59 -9.47 -5.05
N ALA A 88 9.30 -10.42 -4.16
CA ALA A 88 8.64 -10.16 -2.89
C ALA A 88 9.53 -9.41 -1.88
N GLU A 89 8.90 -8.70 -0.93
CA GLU A 89 9.59 -8.17 0.24
C GLU A 89 10.07 -9.31 1.13
N TYR A 90 11.22 -9.14 1.77
CA TYR A 90 11.74 -10.11 2.73
C TYR A 90 12.22 -9.38 3.98
N SER A 91 11.62 -9.66 5.13
CA SER A 91 11.97 -8.98 6.38
C SER A 91 12.99 -9.72 7.24
N GLY A 92 13.44 -10.92 6.84
CA GLY A 92 14.21 -11.81 7.72
C GLY A 92 13.36 -12.41 8.84
N ASP A 93 13.87 -13.45 9.50
CA ASP A 93 13.07 -14.25 10.46
C ASP A 93 12.75 -13.51 11.77
N ASP A 94 13.56 -12.50 12.12
CA ASP A 94 13.44 -11.80 13.41
C ASP A 94 12.62 -10.49 13.34
N ARG A 95 12.24 -10.00 12.16
CA ARG A 95 11.55 -8.69 11.99
C ARG A 95 10.05 -8.85 11.74
N ALA A 96 9.28 -7.84 12.13
CA ALA A 96 7.89 -7.72 11.73
C ALA A 96 7.79 -7.62 10.20
N GLY A 97 6.80 -8.27 9.62
CA GLY A 97 6.59 -8.33 8.17
C GLY A 97 5.12 -8.41 7.83
N TYR A 98 4.80 -8.25 6.55
CA TYR A 98 3.45 -8.43 6.05
C TYR A 98 3.25 -9.86 5.59
N ALA A 99 2.09 -10.45 5.90
CA ALA A 99 1.77 -11.79 5.42
C ALA A 99 1.65 -11.76 3.90
N GLN A 100 2.40 -12.61 3.23
CA GLN A 100 2.39 -12.73 1.77
C GLN A 100 1.53 -13.91 1.35
N LEU A 101 0.65 -13.71 0.38
CA LEU A 101 -0.20 -14.80 -0.12
C LEU A 101 0.69 -15.90 -0.73
N PRO A 102 0.71 -17.12 -0.14
CA PRO A 102 1.53 -18.19 -0.66
C PRO A 102 0.91 -18.78 -1.92
N GLU A 103 1.76 -19.39 -2.75
CA GLU A 103 1.36 -19.92 -4.06
C GLU A 103 0.33 -21.04 -4.00
N ASP A 104 0.16 -21.73 -2.89
CA ASP A 104 -0.74 -22.89 -2.75
C ASP A 104 -1.76 -22.71 -1.61
N PHE A 105 -2.03 -21.46 -1.24
CA PHE A 105 -2.97 -21.11 -0.18
C PHE A 105 -4.32 -21.82 -0.36
N SER A 106 -4.84 -22.39 0.72
CA SER A 106 -6.18 -23.00 0.76
C SER A 106 -6.93 -22.56 2.00
N ALA A 107 -8.03 -21.83 1.79
CA ALA A 107 -8.92 -21.42 2.87
C ALA A 107 -9.56 -22.59 3.64
N ARG A 108 -9.59 -23.80 3.04
CA ARG A 108 -10.07 -25.04 3.70
C ARG A 108 -9.03 -25.64 4.66
N ASN A 109 -7.74 -25.41 4.42
CA ASN A 109 -6.65 -25.96 5.23
C ASN A 109 -6.05 -24.82 6.08
N LYS A 110 -6.86 -24.24 6.97
CA LYS A 110 -6.48 -23.08 7.79
C LYS A 110 -5.24 -23.33 8.65
N GLU A 111 -5.04 -24.58 9.09
CA GLU A 111 -3.98 -24.93 10.03
C GLU A 111 -2.63 -25.19 9.36
N ASN A 112 -2.67 -25.71 8.12
CA ASN A 112 -1.47 -26.11 7.38
C ASN A 112 -1.15 -25.20 6.20
N GLY A 113 -2.03 -24.27 5.79
CA GLY A 113 -1.76 -23.19 4.80
C GLY A 113 -1.43 -23.62 3.37
N TYR A 114 -1.02 -24.87 3.19
CA TYR A 114 -0.38 -25.42 2.00
C TYR A 114 -1.24 -26.59 1.48
N ARG A 115 -1.48 -26.63 0.16
CA ARG A 115 -1.99 -27.84 -0.52
C ARG A 115 -0.87 -28.81 -0.85
N GLY A 116 0.39 -28.46 -0.58
CA GLY A 116 1.55 -29.30 -0.77
C GLY A 116 2.02 -29.41 -2.22
N ASN A 117 1.10 -29.44 -3.21
CA ASN A 117 1.43 -29.75 -4.60
C ASN A 117 0.63 -28.97 -5.68
N ARG A 118 -0.28 -28.05 -5.34
CA ARG A 118 -1.08 -27.33 -6.37
C ARG A 118 -1.06 -25.82 -6.16
N ARG A 119 -0.37 -25.13 -7.08
CA ARG A 119 -0.35 -23.67 -7.13
C ARG A 119 -1.76 -23.13 -7.43
N LEU A 120 -2.05 -21.97 -6.87
CA LEU A 120 -3.27 -21.21 -7.02
C LEU A 120 -3.42 -20.78 -8.47
N SER A 121 -4.64 -20.99 -8.98
CA SER A 121 -5.02 -20.45 -10.28
C SER A 121 -5.03 -18.91 -10.23
N ARG A 122 -4.52 -18.32 -11.31
CA ARG A 122 -4.51 -16.88 -11.56
C ARG A 122 -5.68 -16.55 -12.47
N ARG A 123 -6.30 -15.39 -12.24
CA ARG A 123 -7.35 -14.86 -13.09
C ARG A 123 -6.88 -13.56 -13.71
N LYS A 124 -7.16 -13.41 -15.00
CA LYS A 124 -7.02 -12.15 -15.73
C LYS A 124 -8.32 -11.37 -15.57
N TYR A 125 -8.19 -10.10 -15.23
CA TYR A 125 -9.27 -9.14 -15.12
C TYR A 125 -8.96 -7.98 -16.04
N THR A 126 -9.92 -7.62 -16.89
CA THR A 126 -9.80 -6.46 -17.77
C THR A 126 -10.67 -5.36 -17.23
N ALA A 127 -10.07 -4.20 -16.98
CA ALA A 127 -10.73 -3.01 -16.49
C ALA A 127 -10.89 -1.98 -17.63
N PRO A 128 -11.87 -1.05 -17.52
CA PRO A 128 -12.00 0.06 -18.48
C PRO A 128 -10.69 0.82 -18.68
N GLY A 129 -10.44 1.31 -19.90
CA GLY A 129 -9.21 2.01 -20.24
C GLY A 129 -8.02 1.10 -20.61
N GLY A 130 -8.29 -0.17 -20.94
CA GLY A 130 -7.27 -1.11 -21.46
C GLY A 130 -6.30 -1.64 -20.41
N VAL A 131 -6.62 -1.49 -19.12
CA VAL A 131 -5.80 -2.03 -18.03
C VAL A 131 -6.16 -3.50 -17.81
N GLU A 132 -5.17 -4.36 -17.87
CA GLU A 132 -5.35 -5.79 -17.59
C GLU A 132 -4.54 -6.17 -16.36
N VAL A 133 -5.17 -6.82 -15.38
CA VAL A 133 -4.51 -7.31 -14.17
C VAL A 133 -4.70 -8.80 -14.05
N THR A 134 -3.61 -9.54 -13.91
CA THR A 134 -3.59 -10.96 -13.58
C THR A 134 -3.14 -11.14 -12.14
N MET A 135 -3.99 -11.77 -11.34
CA MET A 135 -3.73 -12.02 -9.91
C MET A 135 -4.50 -13.25 -9.41
N PRO A 136 -4.20 -13.78 -8.22
CA PRO A 136 -5.05 -14.78 -7.57
C PRO A 136 -6.50 -14.31 -7.45
N SER A 137 -7.46 -15.24 -7.36
CA SER A 137 -8.87 -14.86 -7.40
C SER A 137 -9.24 -13.86 -6.28
N VAL A 138 -10.12 -12.90 -6.56
CA VAL A 138 -10.59 -11.91 -5.56
C VAL A 138 -11.11 -12.62 -4.29
N ASN A 139 -11.79 -13.75 -4.46
CA ASN A 139 -12.26 -14.58 -3.34
C ASN A 139 -11.11 -15.18 -2.54
N THR A 140 -10.04 -15.61 -3.20
CA THR A 140 -8.81 -16.10 -2.56
C THR A 140 -8.15 -15.00 -1.73
N ILE A 141 -8.02 -13.79 -2.28
CA ILE A 141 -7.44 -12.64 -1.58
C ILE A 141 -8.28 -12.27 -0.36
N LYS A 142 -9.61 -12.17 -0.52
CA LYS A 142 -10.55 -11.90 0.59
C LYS A 142 -10.49 -12.98 1.68
N ALA A 143 -10.34 -14.24 1.30
CA ALA A 143 -10.19 -15.36 2.23
C ALA A 143 -8.83 -15.32 2.96
N PHE A 144 -7.75 -15.01 2.27
CA PHE A 144 -6.42 -14.85 2.87
C PHE A 144 -6.40 -13.69 3.87
N ALA A 145 -6.96 -12.54 3.51
CA ALA A 145 -7.12 -11.42 4.43
C ALA A 145 -7.93 -11.83 5.68
N ARG A 146 -9.02 -12.60 5.52
CA ARG A 146 -9.82 -13.10 6.65
C ARG A 146 -9.02 -14.03 7.57
N VAL A 147 -8.20 -14.92 7.02
CA VAL A 147 -7.36 -15.85 7.82
C VAL A 147 -6.29 -15.09 8.60
N ASN A 148 -5.83 -13.94 8.09
CA ASN A 148 -4.89 -13.05 8.76
C ASN A 148 -5.58 -11.93 9.56
N ASP A 149 -6.78 -12.17 10.11
CA ASP A 149 -7.54 -11.20 10.92
C ASP A 149 -7.75 -9.81 10.27
N TYR A 150 -7.81 -9.77 8.94
CA TYR A 150 -7.86 -8.55 8.15
C TYR A 150 -6.68 -7.60 8.40
N GLU A 151 -5.52 -8.11 8.78
CA GLU A 151 -4.25 -7.37 8.77
C GLU A 151 -3.83 -7.01 7.34
N THR A 152 -2.80 -6.17 7.24
CA THR A 152 -2.21 -5.82 5.94
C THR A 152 -1.47 -7.03 5.37
N VAL A 153 -1.79 -7.37 4.12
CA VAL A 153 -1.23 -8.52 3.42
C VAL A 153 -0.68 -8.13 2.06
N ASP A 154 0.34 -8.82 1.58
CA ASP A 154 0.90 -8.59 0.25
C ASP A 154 0.44 -9.69 -0.72
N ILE A 155 0.03 -9.29 -1.93
CA ILE A 155 -0.53 -10.15 -2.98
C ILE A 155 0.30 -9.98 -4.26
N PRO A 156 0.66 -11.09 -4.95
CA PRO A 156 1.39 -10.99 -6.21
C PRO A 156 0.44 -10.66 -7.36
N ILE A 157 0.91 -9.81 -8.26
CA ILE A 157 0.15 -9.36 -9.44
C ILE A 157 1.06 -9.21 -10.64
N SER A 158 0.46 -9.32 -11.83
CA SER A 158 1.03 -8.81 -13.07
C SER A 158 -0.02 -7.95 -13.78
N ALA A 159 0.39 -6.84 -14.39
CA ALA A 159 -0.53 -5.93 -15.03
C ALA A 159 0.05 -5.35 -16.32
N THR A 160 -0.82 -5.13 -17.28
CA THR A 160 -0.59 -4.36 -18.50
C THR A 160 -1.37 -3.06 -18.37
N THR A 161 -0.67 -1.94 -18.42
CA THR A 161 -1.25 -0.60 -18.26
C THR A 161 -0.84 0.30 -19.42
N PRO A 162 -1.54 1.42 -19.67
CA PRO A 162 -1.12 2.40 -20.67
C PRO A 162 0.30 2.96 -20.46
N ASN A 163 0.83 2.87 -19.23
CA ASN A 163 2.17 3.34 -18.87
C ASN A 163 3.23 2.24 -18.84
N GLY A 164 2.88 1.04 -19.30
CA GLY A 164 3.78 -0.10 -19.38
C GLY A 164 3.30 -1.31 -18.57
N ASP A 165 4.05 -2.38 -18.79
CA ASP A 165 3.83 -3.70 -18.23
C ASP A 165 4.62 -3.91 -16.95
N VAL A 166 4.00 -4.53 -15.95
CA VAL A 166 4.61 -4.75 -14.64
C VAL A 166 4.22 -6.09 -14.04
N GLN A 167 5.15 -6.70 -13.31
CA GLN A 167 4.86 -7.77 -12.37
C GLN A 167 5.58 -7.49 -11.04
N GLY A 168 4.88 -7.71 -9.94
CA GLY A 168 5.35 -7.38 -8.61
C GLY A 168 4.32 -7.73 -7.56
N TRP A 169 4.35 -7.00 -6.44
CA TRP A 169 3.43 -7.21 -5.33
C TRP A 169 2.62 -5.95 -5.05
N VAL A 170 1.39 -6.14 -4.59
CA VAL A 170 0.57 -5.07 -4.03
C VAL A 170 0.30 -5.37 -2.57
N ARG A 171 0.38 -4.34 -1.74
CA ARG A 171 -0.01 -4.37 -0.34
C ARG A 171 -1.47 -4.02 -0.22
N VAL A 172 -2.22 -4.82 0.53
CA VAL A 172 -3.68 -4.77 0.60
C VAL A 172 -4.13 -4.76 2.06
N THR A 173 -5.04 -3.86 2.40
CA THR A 173 -5.65 -3.79 3.74
C THR A 173 -7.15 -3.61 3.62
N LYS A 174 -7.92 -4.36 4.41
CA LYS A 174 -9.36 -4.12 4.54
C LYS A 174 -9.62 -3.17 5.71
N ASN A 175 -10.21 -2.02 5.44
CA ASN A 175 -10.51 -1.00 6.47
C ASN A 175 -11.95 -1.01 6.93
N GLY A 176 -12.83 -1.72 6.22
CA GLY A 176 -14.25 -1.79 6.55
C GLY A 176 -15.05 -2.62 5.54
N PRO A 177 -16.39 -2.67 5.69
CA PRO A 177 -17.27 -3.28 4.70
C PRO A 177 -17.09 -2.61 3.33
N GLY A 178 -16.63 -3.38 2.33
CA GLY A 178 -16.41 -2.89 0.97
C GLY A 178 -15.34 -1.78 0.86
N GLN A 179 -14.41 -1.67 1.81
CA GLN A 179 -13.35 -0.65 1.79
C GLN A 179 -11.98 -1.31 1.85
N TRP A 180 -11.19 -1.07 0.81
CA TRP A 180 -9.83 -1.60 0.70
C TRP A 180 -8.81 -0.48 0.44
N THR A 181 -7.63 -0.61 1.04
CA THR A 181 -6.42 0.12 0.64
C THR A 181 -5.58 -0.80 -0.22
N VAL A 182 -5.10 -0.32 -1.36
CA VAL A 182 -4.13 -1.04 -2.19
C VAL A 182 -2.97 -0.10 -2.53
N SER A 183 -1.74 -0.59 -2.41
CA SER A 183 -0.55 0.09 -2.92
C SER A 183 0.41 -0.89 -3.59
N GLY A 184 0.90 -0.56 -4.79
CA GLY A 184 1.96 -1.31 -5.45
C GLY A 184 3.31 -1.12 -4.76
N LEU A 185 4.03 -2.23 -4.56
CA LEU A 185 5.34 -2.25 -3.92
C LEU A 185 6.44 -2.23 -4.98
N GLY A 186 7.35 -1.25 -4.87
CA GLY A 186 8.49 -1.10 -5.79
C GLY A 186 8.11 -0.75 -7.24
N MET A 187 6.87 -0.30 -7.48
CA MET A 187 6.35 0.07 -8.80
C MET A 187 6.58 1.54 -9.11
N ASP A 188 6.75 1.87 -10.40
CA ASP A 188 6.74 3.26 -10.87
C ASP A 188 5.41 3.95 -10.46
N PRO A 189 5.43 5.20 -9.95
CA PRO A 189 4.21 5.87 -9.48
C PRO A 189 3.08 5.95 -10.51
N LYS A 190 3.40 6.10 -11.80
CA LYS A 190 2.39 6.19 -12.86
C LYS A 190 1.70 4.84 -13.06
N VAL A 191 2.47 3.75 -13.12
CA VAL A 191 1.94 2.38 -13.22
C VAL A 191 1.19 1.98 -11.95
N ASN A 192 1.75 2.29 -10.79
CA ASN A 192 1.17 2.01 -9.48
C ASN A 192 -0.24 2.59 -9.33
N SER A 193 -0.48 3.81 -9.85
CA SER A 193 -1.79 4.44 -9.77
C SER A 193 -2.89 3.64 -10.49
N TYR A 194 -2.60 3.08 -11.67
CA TYR A 194 -3.53 2.24 -12.42
C TYR A 194 -3.72 0.87 -11.75
N VAL A 195 -2.62 0.23 -11.33
CA VAL A 195 -2.67 -1.08 -10.68
C VAL A 195 -3.43 -1.02 -9.37
N SER A 196 -3.07 -0.08 -8.48
CA SER A 196 -3.69 0.05 -7.16
C SER A 196 -5.18 0.35 -7.26
N GLU A 197 -5.58 1.26 -8.16
CA GLU A 197 -6.98 1.59 -8.34
C GLU A 197 -7.77 0.42 -8.94
N THR A 198 -7.21 -0.26 -9.95
CA THR A 198 -7.84 -1.43 -10.57
C THR A 198 -8.05 -2.54 -9.53
N VAL A 199 -7.01 -2.93 -8.80
CA VAL A 199 -7.11 -3.97 -7.78
C VAL A 199 -8.06 -3.56 -6.66
N ASN A 200 -8.06 -2.28 -6.26
CA ASN A 200 -9.00 -1.78 -5.26
C ASN A 200 -10.45 -1.97 -5.73
N ALA A 201 -10.77 -1.53 -6.95
CA ALA A 201 -12.11 -1.70 -7.52
C ALA A 201 -12.52 -3.17 -7.64
N LEU A 202 -11.60 -4.07 -8.04
CA LEU A 202 -11.83 -5.51 -8.08
C LEU A 202 -12.17 -6.08 -6.69
N LEU A 203 -11.53 -5.60 -5.63
CA LEU A 203 -11.77 -6.04 -4.25
C LEU A 203 -13.06 -5.45 -3.67
N GLU A 204 -13.44 -4.24 -4.06
CA GLU A 204 -14.69 -3.59 -3.63
C GLU A 204 -15.94 -4.20 -4.31
N ALA A 205 -15.80 -4.69 -5.54
CA ALA A 205 -16.93 -5.26 -6.27
C ALA A 205 -17.54 -6.51 -5.62
N ARG A 206 -18.88 -6.61 -5.74
CA ARG A 206 -19.71 -7.71 -5.24
C ARG A 206 -19.71 -8.92 -6.17
N THR A 207 -19.68 -8.69 -7.48
CA THR A 207 -19.65 -9.71 -8.54
C THR A 207 -18.54 -9.38 -9.51
N VAL A 208 -17.55 -10.26 -9.61
CA VAL A 208 -16.39 -10.09 -10.50
C VAL A 208 -16.48 -11.14 -11.61
N SER A 209 -17.00 -10.75 -12.78
CA SER A 209 -16.84 -11.50 -14.03
C SER A 209 -15.52 -11.11 -14.72
N GLY A 210 -14.92 -12.03 -15.48
CA GLY A 210 -13.59 -11.82 -16.11
C GLY A 210 -13.50 -10.61 -17.04
N ALA A 211 -14.63 -10.16 -17.60
CA ALA A 211 -14.79 -8.84 -18.17
C ALA A 211 -15.53 -7.96 -17.16
N PHE A 212 -14.87 -6.88 -16.72
CA PHE A 212 -15.42 -5.93 -15.76
C PHE A 212 -16.18 -4.83 -16.51
N ALA A 213 -17.41 -5.14 -16.95
CA ALA A 213 -18.25 -4.22 -17.72
C ALA A 213 -18.98 -3.17 -16.86
N GLY A 214 -18.75 -3.13 -15.54
CA GLY A 214 -19.61 -2.42 -14.59
C GLY A 214 -18.88 -1.47 -13.65
N ILE A 215 -17.94 -0.67 -14.18
CA ILE A 215 -17.50 0.55 -13.48
C ILE A 215 -17.67 1.69 -14.49
N ASP A 216 -18.73 2.49 -14.30
CA ASP A 216 -18.72 3.87 -14.75
C ASP A 216 -17.41 4.50 -14.27
N ASP A 217 -16.55 4.87 -15.23
CA ASP A 217 -15.17 5.33 -15.14
C ASP A 217 -14.48 5.09 -13.77
N ILE A 218 -13.45 4.25 -13.72
CA ILE A 218 -12.59 4.06 -12.53
C ILE A 218 -12.20 5.41 -11.90
N ARG A 219 -12.06 6.44 -12.72
CA ARG A 219 -11.85 7.82 -12.30
C ARG A 219 -13.02 8.41 -11.49
N GLN A 220 -14.26 8.20 -11.92
CA GLN A 220 -15.47 8.65 -11.21
C GLN A 220 -15.60 7.94 -9.86
N SER A 221 -15.43 6.61 -9.83
CA SER A 221 -15.41 5.86 -8.56
C SER A 221 -14.32 6.34 -7.62
N ARG A 222 -13.16 6.74 -8.16
CA ARG A 222 -12.08 7.36 -7.39
C ARG A 222 -12.53 8.71 -6.83
N VAL A 223 -13.06 9.61 -7.66
CA VAL A 223 -13.57 10.93 -7.23
C VAL A 223 -14.62 10.77 -6.12
N ASP A 224 -15.58 9.86 -6.28
CA ASP A 224 -16.63 9.60 -5.28
C ASP A 224 -16.08 9.03 -3.96
N ARG A 225 -15.00 8.24 -4.02
CA ARG A 225 -14.32 7.75 -2.81
C ARG A 225 -13.61 8.89 -2.09
N PHE A 226 -12.86 9.70 -2.84
CA PHE A 226 -12.09 10.81 -2.28
C PHE A 226 -12.98 11.95 -1.77
N SER A 227 -14.15 12.16 -2.36
CA SER A 227 -15.11 13.17 -1.90
C SER A 227 -15.63 12.85 -0.49
N LYS A 228 -15.78 11.56 -0.17
CA LYS A 228 -16.21 11.07 1.15
C LYS A 228 -15.14 11.09 2.24
N ILE A 229 -13.87 11.38 1.91
CA ILE A 229 -12.78 11.42 2.90
C ILE A 229 -12.86 12.63 3.83
N GLY A 230 -13.61 13.65 3.46
CA GLY A 230 -13.65 14.91 4.20
C GLY A 230 -12.32 15.66 4.11
N VAL A 231 -12.22 16.71 4.92
CA VAL A 231 -11.19 17.74 4.81
C VAL A 231 -10.20 17.60 5.96
N ALA A 232 -8.91 17.54 5.62
CA ALA A 232 -7.83 17.71 6.59
C ALA A 232 -7.55 19.21 6.73
N MET A 233 -7.65 19.73 7.95
CA MET A 233 -7.40 21.14 8.24
C MET A 233 -5.96 21.38 8.65
N THR A 234 -5.39 22.48 8.18
CA THR A 234 -4.07 22.97 8.57
C THR A 234 -4.26 24.32 9.26
N SER A 235 -3.50 24.55 10.33
CA SER A 235 -3.47 25.86 10.99
C SER A 235 -2.94 26.92 10.02
N VAL A 236 -3.52 28.11 10.05
CA VAL A 236 -3.01 29.25 9.27
C VAL A 236 -2.16 30.11 10.19
N GLU A 237 -0.85 30.11 9.96
CA GLU A 237 0.07 30.95 10.72
C GLU A 237 -0.17 32.44 10.40
N GLY A 238 -0.22 33.28 11.44
CA GLY A 238 -0.41 34.73 11.30
C GLY A 238 -1.84 35.18 10.94
N ALA A 239 -2.80 34.25 10.85
CA ALA A 239 -4.19 34.63 10.58
C ALA A 239 -4.85 35.28 11.81
N PRO A 240 -5.73 36.28 11.62
CA PRO A 240 -6.49 36.87 12.71
C PRO A 240 -7.35 35.81 13.40
N MET A 241 -7.65 35.99 14.69
CA MET A 241 -8.43 35.08 15.57
C MET A 241 -9.73 34.52 14.93
N VAL A 242 -10.27 35.25 13.94
CA VAL A 242 -11.48 34.89 13.19
C VAL A 242 -11.27 33.71 12.22
N LEU A 243 -10.06 33.43 11.72
CA LEU A 243 -9.79 32.31 10.80
C LEU A 243 -8.50 31.58 11.21
N SER A 244 -8.62 30.56 12.07
CA SER A 244 -7.43 29.92 12.68
C SER A 244 -6.92 28.69 11.91
N ALA A 245 -7.78 28.05 11.11
CA ALA A 245 -7.40 26.88 10.34
C ALA A 245 -8.25 26.75 9.08
N VAL A 246 -7.65 26.21 8.02
CA VAL A 246 -8.29 26.01 6.72
C VAL A 246 -7.88 24.66 6.15
N GLY A 247 -8.76 24.02 5.39
CA GLY A 247 -8.44 22.80 4.66
C GLY A 247 -9.32 22.67 3.42
N TYR A 248 -8.84 21.94 2.42
CA TYR A 248 -9.60 21.74 1.19
C TYR A 248 -9.55 20.29 0.72
N ASN A 249 -10.70 19.76 0.32
CA ASN A 249 -10.79 18.49 -0.39
C ASN A 249 -11.21 18.77 -1.85
N ALA A 250 -10.27 18.52 -2.77
CA ALA A 250 -10.48 18.76 -4.20
C ALA A 250 -11.54 17.86 -4.84
N ALA A 251 -11.77 16.66 -4.29
CA ALA A 251 -12.74 15.72 -4.84
C ALA A 251 -14.18 16.08 -4.47
N SER A 252 -14.41 16.58 -3.25
CA SER A 252 -15.73 17.09 -2.84
C SER A 252 -15.91 18.59 -3.06
N LYS A 253 -14.88 19.30 -3.55
CA LYS A 253 -14.82 20.77 -3.63
C LYS A 253 -15.16 21.47 -2.31
N MET A 254 -14.89 20.79 -1.20
CA MET A 254 -15.26 21.28 0.12
C MET A 254 -14.07 21.95 0.80
N LEU A 255 -14.25 23.23 1.15
CA LEU A 255 -13.36 24.04 1.96
C LEU A 255 -13.87 24.03 3.41
N ALA A 256 -13.04 23.55 4.34
CA ALA A 256 -13.32 23.67 5.78
C ALA A 256 -12.57 24.87 6.35
N MET A 257 -13.24 25.69 7.14
CA MET A 257 -12.67 26.85 7.81
C MET A 257 -13.04 26.86 9.29
N LYS A 258 -12.06 27.13 10.15
CA LYS A 258 -12.28 27.32 11.58
C LYS A 258 -12.50 28.80 11.87
N LEU A 259 -13.77 29.15 12.07
CA LEU A 259 -14.23 30.50 12.35
C LEU A 259 -14.51 30.65 13.85
N GLY A 260 -13.53 31.14 14.61
CA GLY A 260 -13.58 31.16 16.07
C GLY A 260 -13.67 29.74 16.64
N SER A 261 -14.79 29.41 17.31
CA SER A 261 -15.06 28.08 17.87
C SER A 261 -15.79 27.13 16.92
N ARG A 262 -16.26 27.60 15.77
CA ARG A 262 -17.05 26.81 14.82
C ARG A 262 -16.22 26.39 13.61
N ILE A 263 -16.53 25.22 13.06
CA ILE A 263 -15.92 24.74 11.82
C ILE A 263 -17.02 24.67 10.76
N THR A 264 -16.86 25.50 9.74
CA THR A 264 -17.84 25.67 8.68
C THR A 264 -17.24 25.23 7.35
N GLY A 265 -18.01 24.45 6.61
CA GLY A 265 -17.74 24.00 5.27
C GLY A 265 -18.38 24.90 4.23
N TYR A 266 -17.66 25.17 3.14
CA TYR A 266 -18.14 25.90 1.98
C TYR A 266 -17.76 25.14 0.71
N GLU A 267 -18.62 25.20 -0.31
CA GLU A 267 -18.19 24.81 -1.66
C GLU A 267 -17.23 25.87 -2.20
N ALA A 268 -16.05 25.43 -2.64
CA ALA A 268 -15.00 26.30 -3.11
C ALA A 268 -14.22 25.66 -4.26
N THR A 269 -13.61 26.48 -5.11
CA THR A 269 -12.61 26.00 -6.08
C THR A 269 -11.23 25.89 -5.44
N ARG A 270 -10.31 25.21 -6.14
CA ARG A 270 -8.92 25.09 -5.68
C ARG A 270 -8.24 26.46 -5.62
N GLU A 271 -8.54 27.33 -6.58
CA GLU A 271 -8.00 28.67 -6.68
C GLU A 271 -8.49 29.55 -5.52
N GLU A 272 -9.76 29.45 -5.14
CA GLU A 272 -10.30 30.17 -3.97
C GLU A 272 -9.61 29.71 -2.67
N PHE A 273 -9.38 28.40 -2.51
CA PHE A 273 -8.61 27.87 -1.38
C PHE A 273 -7.17 28.37 -1.37
N ASP A 274 -6.48 28.35 -2.51
CA ASP A 274 -5.09 28.79 -2.58
C ASP A 274 -4.97 30.31 -2.32
N GLN A 275 -5.94 31.11 -2.76
CA GLN A 275 -6.04 32.53 -2.41
C GLN A 275 -6.22 32.73 -0.90
N LEU A 276 -7.08 31.93 -0.26
CA LEU A 276 -7.31 32.02 1.18
C LEU A 276 -6.06 31.63 1.99
N ARG A 277 -5.33 30.60 1.53
CA ARG A 277 -4.16 30.05 2.23
C ARG A 277 -2.89 30.88 2.06
N THR A 278 -2.68 31.48 0.90
CA THR A 278 -1.40 32.13 0.54
C THR A 278 -1.40 33.65 0.65
N ASN A 279 -2.57 34.28 0.73
CA ASN A 279 -2.67 35.73 0.83
C ASN A 279 -2.28 36.23 2.23
N SER A 280 -1.57 37.35 2.29
CA SER A 280 -1.15 38.00 3.54
C SER A 280 -2.32 38.55 4.38
N LYS A 281 -3.51 38.71 3.79
CA LYS A 281 -4.74 39.17 4.45
C LYS A 281 -5.90 38.17 4.24
N PRO A 282 -5.83 36.96 4.81
CA PRO A 282 -6.80 35.89 4.56
C PRO A 282 -8.23 36.26 5.00
N GLY A 283 -8.39 37.07 6.05
CA GLY A 283 -9.70 37.56 6.48
C GLY A 283 -10.41 38.47 5.46
N ALA A 284 -9.66 39.26 4.68
CA ALA A 284 -10.24 40.09 3.62
C ALA A 284 -10.71 39.23 2.43
N VAL A 285 -9.94 38.18 2.10
CA VAL A 285 -10.33 37.19 1.08
C VAL A 285 -11.60 36.47 1.51
N PHE A 286 -11.70 36.05 2.77
CA PHE A 286 -12.91 35.44 3.33
C PHE A 286 -14.14 36.37 3.19
N GLN A 287 -14.00 37.64 3.59
CA GLN A 287 -15.11 38.60 3.49
C GLN A 287 -15.58 38.82 2.04
N ARG A 288 -14.64 38.83 1.09
CA ARG A 288 -14.93 39.03 -0.33
C ARG A 288 -15.57 37.80 -0.99
N LEU A 289 -15.09 36.59 -0.68
CA LEU A 289 -15.45 35.37 -1.42
C LEU A 289 -16.51 34.50 -0.73
N PHE A 290 -16.57 34.51 0.60
CA PHE A 290 -17.36 33.52 1.37
C PHE A 290 -18.40 34.12 2.31
N LYS A 291 -18.26 35.39 2.73
CA LYS A 291 -19.25 36.02 3.65
C LYS A 291 -20.64 36.18 3.03
N SER A 292 -20.74 36.33 1.71
CA SER A 292 -22.01 36.42 0.98
C SER A 292 -22.60 35.05 0.59
N LYS A 293 -21.81 33.97 0.65
CA LYS A 293 -22.30 32.61 0.39
C LYS A 293 -23.15 32.15 1.59
N LYS A 294 -24.47 32.10 1.42
CA LYS A 294 -25.44 31.77 2.47
C LYS A 294 -25.42 30.29 2.92
N GLU A 295 -24.64 29.43 2.28
CA GLU A 295 -24.68 27.96 2.42
C GLU A 295 -23.45 27.40 3.15
N GLY A 296 -23.13 27.97 4.31
CA GLY A 296 -22.13 27.36 5.20
C GLY A 296 -22.71 26.10 5.86
N VAL A 297 -22.14 24.93 5.61
CA VAL A 297 -22.53 23.67 6.26
C VAL A 297 -21.68 23.47 7.51
N SER A 298 -22.30 23.17 8.65
CA SER A 298 -21.53 22.81 9.85
C SER A 298 -20.79 21.48 9.61
N LEU A 299 -19.50 21.43 9.89
CA LEU A 299 -18.72 20.19 9.75
C LEU A 299 -18.51 19.56 11.12
N ALA A 300 -18.54 18.24 11.17
CA ALA A 300 -18.19 17.47 12.34
C ALA A 300 -16.84 16.76 12.12
N GLU A 301 -16.08 16.60 13.20
CA GLU A 301 -14.79 15.92 13.20
C GLU A 301 -14.99 14.41 13.29
N CYS A 302 -14.33 13.65 12.42
CA CYS A 302 -14.28 12.21 12.53
C CYS A 302 -13.33 11.80 13.66
N PRO A 303 -13.78 11.05 14.70
CA PRO A 303 -12.94 10.68 15.84
C PRO A 303 -11.82 9.69 15.48
N LYS A 304 -11.86 9.08 14.29
CA LYS A 304 -10.86 8.10 13.84
C LYS A 304 -9.70 8.71 13.06
N CYS A 305 -9.96 9.77 12.28
CA CYS A 305 -8.96 10.34 11.37
C CYS A 305 -8.81 11.86 11.47
N ASN A 306 -9.54 12.51 12.39
CA ASN A 306 -9.51 13.95 12.66
C ASN A 306 -9.76 14.82 11.40
N ARG A 307 -10.50 14.26 10.44
CA ARG A 307 -10.97 14.99 9.25
C ARG A 307 -12.40 15.45 9.43
N TYR A 308 -12.72 16.55 8.78
CA TYR A 308 -14.00 17.23 8.90
C TYR A 308 -14.91 16.92 7.72
N SER A 309 -16.17 16.58 7.99
CA SER A 309 -17.18 16.29 6.96
C SER A 309 -18.56 16.82 7.37
N GLY A 310 -19.38 17.18 6.38
CA GLY A 310 -20.76 17.60 6.62
C GLY A 310 -21.69 16.45 7.03
N ASN A 311 -21.35 15.22 6.66
CA ASN A 311 -22.06 14.01 7.06
C ASN A 311 -21.05 12.93 7.52
N LEU A 312 -21.05 12.62 8.82
CA LEU A 312 -20.15 11.60 9.39
C LEU A 312 -20.58 10.16 9.05
N ASP A 313 -21.86 9.92 8.73
CA ASP A 313 -22.35 8.59 8.36
C ASP A 313 -21.87 8.17 6.96
N GLU A 314 -21.71 9.15 6.07
CA GLU A 314 -21.16 8.95 4.72
C GLU A 314 -19.64 9.09 4.66
N HIS A 315 -19.01 9.57 5.75
CA HIS A 315 -17.58 9.78 5.82
C HIS A 315 -16.80 8.46 5.70
N ARG A 316 -15.71 8.50 4.95
CA ARG A 316 -14.77 7.39 4.80
C ARG A 316 -13.39 7.84 5.25
N CYS A 317 -12.87 7.27 6.33
CA CYS A 317 -11.52 7.60 6.76
C CYS A 317 -10.51 7.31 5.63
N PRO A 318 -9.42 8.10 5.51
CA PRO A 318 -8.39 7.84 4.52
C PRO A 318 -7.92 6.39 4.61
N PRO A 319 -7.90 5.65 3.50
CA PRO A 319 -7.45 4.27 3.50
C PRO A 319 -5.96 4.25 3.87
N GLN A 320 -5.62 3.55 4.96
CA GLN A 320 -4.24 3.37 5.41
C GLN A 320 -3.91 1.89 5.49
N HIS A 321 -2.63 1.56 5.36
CA HIS A 321 -2.15 0.23 5.70
C HIS A 321 -1.92 0.16 7.21
N LYS A 322 -2.34 -0.94 7.83
CA LYS A 322 -1.96 -1.27 9.22
C LYS A 322 -0.45 -1.54 9.27
N ALA A 323 0.17 -1.22 10.40
CA ALA A 323 1.59 -1.52 10.63
C ALA A 323 1.88 -3.03 10.48
N ALA A 324 3.10 -3.36 10.06
CA ALA A 324 3.57 -4.74 10.01
C ALA A 324 3.49 -5.35 11.41
N THR A 325 2.91 -6.55 11.50
CA THR A 325 2.83 -7.28 12.76
C THR A 325 3.91 -8.35 12.79
N ARG A 326 4.32 -8.73 14.00
CA ARG A 326 5.22 -9.87 14.20
C ARG A 326 4.46 -11.20 14.29
N LYS A 327 3.18 -11.23 13.89
CA LYS A 327 2.41 -12.47 13.97
C LYS A 327 3.14 -13.51 13.14
N GLN A 328 3.45 -14.64 13.79
CA GLN A 328 4.03 -15.80 13.14
C GLN A 328 3.07 -16.28 12.06
N THR A 329 3.24 -15.83 10.82
CA THR A 329 2.86 -16.67 9.71
C THR A 329 3.69 -17.94 9.87
N LYS A 330 3.01 -19.05 10.22
CA LYS A 330 3.56 -20.41 10.30
C LYS A 330 4.54 -20.64 9.15
N PRO A 331 5.62 -21.41 9.38
CA PRO A 331 6.83 -21.36 8.58
C PRO A 331 6.50 -21.38 7.10
N ARG A 332 6.95 -20.32 6.41
CA ARG A 332 7.15 -20.33 4.97
C ARG A 332 7.79 -21.67 4.61
N ARG A 333 7.46 -22.25 3.45
CA ARG A 333 8.41 -23.14 2.77
C ARG A 333 9.76 -22.43 2.82
N THR A 334 10.69 -22.97 3.59
CA THR A 334 12.01 -22.39 3.74
C THR A 334 12.63 -22.33 2.34
N LEU A 335 13.47 -21.32 2.09
CA LEU A 335 14.15 -21.12 0.81
C LEU A 335 14.86 -22.39 0.29
N ALA A 336 15.24 -23.30 1.20
CA ALA A 336 15.75 -24.63 0.90
C ALA A 336 14.82 -25.51 0.02
N GLY A 337 13.50 -25.28 0.07
CA GLY A 337 12.51 -25.96 -0.77
C GLY A 337 12.20 -25.25 -2.10
N LEU A 338 12.66 -24.01 -2.28
CA LEU A 338 12.52 -23.24 -3.53
C LEU A 338 13.78 -23.27 -4.40
N LEU A 339 14.91 -23.73 -3.83
CA LEU A 339 16.22 -23.86 -4.49
C LEU A 339 16.57 -25.31 -4.86
N ARG A 340 15.61 -26.24 -4.78
CA ARG A 340 15.70 -27.59 -5.36
C ARG A 340 14.94 -27.65 -6.66
#